data_AF-A0A939SVF4-F1
#
_entry.id   AF-A0A939SVF4-F1
#
_cell.length_a   1.000
_cell.length_b   1.000
_cell.length_c   1.000
_cell.angle_alpha   90.00
_cell.angle_beta   90.00
_cell.angle_gamma   90.00
#
_symmetry.space_group_name_H-M   'P 1'
#
loop_
_entity.id
_entity.type
_entity.pdbx_description
1 polymer ?
#
loop_
_entity_poly.entity_id
_entity_poly.type
_entity_poly.pdbx_seq_one_letter_code
_entity_poly.pdbx_strand_id
1 'polypeptide(L)' 'MQDVFRIIGRLSRSSISVLINGESGTGKELVAHALHRHSPRSAPFIALNMAAIPRT' A
#
# COMPACT_ATOMS: atom_id res chain seq x y z
N MET A 1 9.50 11.85 -5.70
CA MET A 1 9.80 10.41 -5.50
C MET A 1 10.50 10.11 -4.18
N GLN A 2 11.55 10.84 -3.79
CA GLN A 2 12.26 10.58 -2.52
C GLN A 2 11.36 10.64 -1.27
N ASP A 3 10.38 11.55 -1.24
CA ASP A 3 9.44 11.67 -0.12
C ASP A 3 8.60 10.42 0.08
N VAL A 4 8.16 9.79 -1.00
CA VAL A 4 7.36 8.56 -0.96
C VAL A 4 8.16 7.44 -0.29
N PHE A 5 9.43 7.25 -0.69
CA PHE A 5 10.30 6.24 -0.08
C PHE A 5 10.57 6.51 1.40
N ARG A 6 10.77 7.77 1.78
CA ARG A 6 10.95 8.16 3.18
C ARG A 6 9.70 7.88 4.01
N ILE A 7 8.52 8.17 3.47
CA ILE A 7 7.24 7.89 4.12
C ILE A 7 7.04 6.38 4.27
N ILE A 8 7.32 5.58 3.22
CA ILE A 8 7.25 4.12 3.28
C ILE A 8 8.12 3.59 4.42
N GLY A 9 9.39 4.00 4.49
CA GLY A 9 10.31 3.55 5.54
C GLY A 9 9.80 3.85 6.95
N ARG A 10 9.22 5.05 7.17
CA ARG A 10 8.65 5.44 8.47
C ARG A 10 7.39 4.64 8.81
N LEU A 11 6.48 4.49 7.85
CA LEU A 11 5.17 3.87 8.08
C LEU A 11 5.22 2.35 8.16
N SER A 12 6.18 1.70 7.50
CA SER A 12 6.25 0.23 7.44
C SER A 12 6.39 -0.42 8.82
N ARG A 13 7.01 0.27 9.79
CA ARG A 13 7.16 -0.24 11.17
C ARG A 13 5.91 -0.06 12.03
N SER A 14 4.90 0.65 11.53
CA SER A 14 3.66 0.94 12.26
C SER A 14 2.54 -0.03 11.88
N SER A 15 1.60 -0.23 12.80
CA SER A 15 0.38 -1.02 12.55
C SER A 15 -0.78 -0.18 12.01
N ILE A 16 -0.60 1.13 11.81
CA ILE A 16 -1.67 2.03 11.37
C ILE A 16 -2.21 1.70 9.97
N SER A 17 -3.47 2.04 9.73
CA SER A 17 -4.06 2.05 8.40
C SER A 17 -3.47 3.19 7.56
N VAL A 18 -3.20 2.93 6.28
CA VAL A 18 -2.60 3.89 5.35
C VAL A 18 -3.54 4.10 4.17
N LEU A 19 -3.85 5.36 3.86
CA LEU A 19 -4.57 5.77 2.65
C LEU A 19 -3.56 6.26 1.61
N ILE A 20 -3.55 5.65 0.42
CA ILE A 20 -2.69 6.03 -0.70
C ILE A 20 -3.53 6.77 -1.73
N ASN A 21 -3.28 8.07 -1.89
CA ASN A 21 -3.94 8.91 -2.88
C ASN A 21 -3.09 9.03 -4.16
N GLY A 22 -3.76 9.26 -5.29
CA GLY A 22 -3.10 9.47 -6.58
C GLY A 22 -4.00 9.05 -7.75
N GLU A 23 -3.71 9.56 -8.93
CA GLU A 23 -4.44 9.27 -10.16
C GLU A 23 -4.41 7.77 -10.52
N SER A 24 -5.36 7.33 -11.33
CA SER A 24 -5.36 5.95 -11.84
C SER A 24 -4.11 5.67 -12.67
N GLY A 25 -3.55 4.46 -12.59
CA GLY A 25 -2.34 4.08 -13.33
C GLY A 25 -1.00 4.56 -12.75
N THR A 26 -0.99 5.29 -11.62
CA THR A 26 0.26 5.82 -11.00
C THR A 26 1.03 4.81 -10.14
N GLY A 27 0.64 3.54 -10.12
CA GLY A 27 1.36 2.49 -9.38
C GLY A 27 1.15 2.50 -7.86
N LYS A 28 -0.01 2.97 -7.37
CA LYS A 28 -0.37 2.95 -5.94
C LYS A 28 -0.19 1.56 -5.28
N GLU A 29 -0.41 0.51 -6.06
CA GLU A 29 -0.26 -0.90 -5.64
C GLU A 29 1.18 -1.24 -5.26
N LEU A 30 2.16 -0.66 -5.96
CA LEU A 30 3.59 -0.84 -5.66
C LEU A 30 3.96 -0.21 -4.32
N VAL A 31 3.34 0.93 -3.98
CA VAL A 31 3.52 1.58 -2.66
C VAL A 31 2.94 0.70 -1.56
N ALA A 32 1.74 0.13 -1.75
CA ALA A 32 1.12 -0.79 -0.79
C ALA A 32 1.97 -2.05 -0.57
N HIS A 33 2.48 -2.64 -1.66
CA HIS A 33 3.41 -3.77 -1.60
C HIS A 33 4.70 -3.44 -0.86
N ALA A 34 5.28 -2.26 -1.12
CA ALA A 34 6.50 -1.83 -0.45
C ALA A 34 6.28 -1.65 1.07
N LEU A 35 5.16 -1.04 1.47
CA LEU A 35 4.78 -0.92 2.89
C LEU A 35 4.68 -2.29 3.57
N HIS A 36 4.01 -3.26 2.94
CA HIS A 36 3.87 -4.60 3.49
C HIS A 36 5.22 -5.32 3.59
N ARG A 37 6.01 -5.30 2.52
CA ARG A 37 7.32 -5.97 2.43
C ARG A 37 8.32 -5.47 3.47
N HIS A 38 8.28 -4.18 3.82
CA HIS A 38 9.19 -3.59 4.80
C HIS A 38 8.60 -3.56 6.22
N SER A 39 7.41 -4.11 6.42
CA SER A 39 6.78 -4.20 7.74
C SER A 39 7.24 -5.44 8.51
N PRO A 40 7.04 -5.49 9.84
CA PRO A 40 7.33 -6.71 10.61
C PRO A 40 6.33 -7.85 10.35
N ARG A 41 5.34 -7.66 9.46
CA ARG A 41 4.34 -8.68 9.15
C ARG A 41 4.94 -9.74 8.24
N SER A 42 4.87 -11.00 8.67
CA SER A 42 5.28 -12.18 7.89
C SER A 42 4.13 -12.83 7.11
N ALA A 43 2.93 -12.24 7.12
CA ALA A 43 1.74 -12.78 6.48
C ALA A 43 1.70 -12.48 4.96
N PRO A 44 0.91 -13.23 4.17
CA PRO A 44 0.68 -12.93 2.76
C PRO A 44 0.07 -11.53 2.55
N PHE A 45 0.48 -10.87 1.47
CA PHE A 45 -0.16 -9.62 1.02
C PHE A 45 -1.35 -9.96 0.12
N ILE A 46 -2.55 -9.55 0.51
CA ILE A 46 -3.78 -9.79 -0.26
C ILE A 46 -4.24 -8.45 -0.83
N ALA A 47 -4.13 -8.29 -2.14
CA ALA A 47 -4.64 -7.13 -2.86
C ALA A 47 -6.09 -7.36 -3.28
N LEU A 48 -6.95 -6.37 -3.05
CA LEU A 48 -8.35 -6.41 -3.46
C LEU A 48 -8.68 -5.19 -4.32
N ASN A 49 -9.09 -5.43 -5.57
CA ASN A 49 -9.58 -4.38 -6.44
C ASN A 49 -11.10 -4.24 -6.31
N MET A 50 -11.54 -3.22 -5.57
CA MET A 50 -12.97 -2.95 -5.37
C MET A 50 -13.71 -2.62 -6.67
N ALA A 51 -13.05 -2.11 -7.71
CA ALA A 51 -13.68 -1.81 -8.99
C ALA A 51 -14.07 -3.08 -9.77
N ALA A 52 -13.49 -4.23 -9.42
CA ALA A 52 -13.80 -5.52 -10.02
C ALA A 52 -14.95 -6.26 -9.32
N ILE A 53 -15.46 -5.73 -8.20
CA ILE A 53 -16.53 -6.35 -7.41
C ILE A 53 -17.86 -5.65 -7.74
N PRO A 54 -18.85 -6.34 -8.34
CA PRO A 54 -20.14 -5.75 -8.63
C PRO A 54 -20.91 -5.42 -7.34
N ARG A 55 -21.66 -4.32 -7.36
CA ARG A 55 -22.61 -4.00 -6.28
C ARG A 55 -23.89 -4.78 -6.57
N THR A 56 -24.25 -5.68 -5.66
CA THR A 56 -25.58 -6.30 -5.58
C THR A 56 -26.58 -5.35 -4.96
#